data_AF-A0A1Z9NHL4-F1
#
_entry.id   AF-A0A1Z9NHL4-F1
#
_cell.length_a   1.000
_cell.length_b   1.000
_cell.length_c   1.000
_cell.angle_alpha   90.00
_cell.angle_beta   90.00
_cell.angle_gamma   90.00
#
_symmetry.space_group_name_H-M   'P 1'
#
loop_
_entity.id
_entity.type
_entity.pdbx_description
1 polymer ?
#
loop_
_entity_poly.entity_id
_entity_poly.type
_entity_poly.pdbx_seq_one_letter_code
_entity_poly.pdbx_strand_id
1 'polypeptide(L)'
;MKIICDWDNCKSPGIYKAPVERDNSKKFRLLCLEHIKIFNKKWNYFENMNDQEIEFFVKSDLTWHKSTKTFGSSENFFNILWNNALEDKLNIFKSSNFKEFKKTKLSNTDRDAFDILDLKYDTKWEEIHKKFKILVKKYHPDKNQGNKKFEDKLKKITLAYSQLKTTMGKK
;
A
#
# COMPACT_ATOMS: atom_id res chain seq x y z
N MET A 1 30.59 -5.32 38.20
CA MET A 1 31.66 -5.98 37.42
C MET A 1 32.01 -5.10 36.23
N LYS A 2 33.29 -4.82 35.99
CA LYS A 2 33.72 -4.09 34.78
C LYS A 2 33.76 -5.08 33.61
N ILE A 3 33.17 -4.71 32.48
CA ILE A 3 33.25 -5.51 31.27
C ILE A 3 34.62 -5.24 30.63
N ILE A 4 35.36 -6.30 30.33
CA ILE A 4 36.68 -6.24 29.70
C ILE A 4 36.48 -6.18 28.18
N CYS A 5 37.41 -5.52 27.48
CA CYS A 5 37.43 -5.46 26.04
C CYS A 5 37.47 -6.86 25.42
N ASP A 6 36.57 -7.13 24.46
CA ASP A 6 36.42 -8.40 23.73
C ASP A 6 37.49 -8.61 22.63
N TRP A 7 38.65 -7.98 22.77
CA TRP A 7 39.75 -8.06 21.80
C TRP A 7 40.86 -8.93 22.37
N ASP A 8 41.52 -9.70 21.51
CA ASP A 8 42.53 -10.68 21.92
C ASP A 8 43.58 -10.06 22.85
N ASN A 9 43.72 -10.66 24.03
CA ASN A 9 44.66 -10.26 25.09
C ASN A 9 44.52 -8.80 25.61
N CYS A 10 43.37 -8.15 25.42
CA CYS A 10 43.14 -6.81 25.97
C CYS A 10 42.56 -6.86 27.39
N LYS A 11 43.17 -6.11 28.34
CA LYS A 11 42.68 -6.00 29.73
C LYS A 11 41.98 -4.67 30.03
N SER A 12 41.86 -3.79 29.04
CA SER A 12 41.21 -2.48 29.17
C SER A 12 39.69 -2.62 29.30
N PRO A 13 38.99 -1.65 29.93
CA PRO A 13 37.53 -1.69 30.02
C PRO A 13 36.86 -1.53 28.65
N GLY A 14 35.89 -2.39 28.36
CA GLY A 14 35.08 -2.36 27.14
C GLY A 14 33.84 -1.49 27.34
N ILE A 15 33.83 -0.28 26.78
CA ILE A 15 32.75 0.71 26.94
C ILE A 15 31.96 0.87 25.63
N TYR A 16 32.63 0.68 24.49
CA TYR A 16 32.07 0.96 23.17
C TYR A 16 31.48 -0.29 22.53
N LYS A 17 30.27 -0.17 22.00
CA LYS A 17 29.58 -1.28 21.30
C LYS A 17 29.98 -1.33 19.84
N ALA A 18 30.38 -2.51 19.38
CA ALA A 18 30.63 -2.83 17.97
C ALA A 18 29.65 -3.91 17.51
N PRO A 19 28.98 -3.77 16.35
CA PRO A 19 28.12 -4.82 15.80
C PRO A 19 28.93 -6.06 15.45
N VAL A 20 28.39 -7.25 15.72
CA VAL A 20 29.00 -8.51 15.28
C VAL A 20 28.65 -8.81 13.82
N GLU A 21 27.42 -8.46 13.44
CA GLU A 21 26.84 -8.70 12.12
C GLU A 21 26.20 -7.41 11.61
N ARG A 22 26.09 -7.28 10.29
CA ARG A 22 25.57 -6.07 9.63
C ARG A 22 24.12 -5.74 9.96
N ASP A 23 23.24 -6.71 9.78
CA ASP A 23 21.80 -6.50 9.89
C ASP A 23 21.26 -6.94 11.23
N ASN A 24 20.66 -5.98 11.94
CA ASN A 24 19.68 -6.17 13.01
C ASN A 24 20.08 -7.19 14.11
N SER A 25 21.37 -7.43 14.29
CA SER A 25 21.86 -8.28 15.35
C SER A 25 21.82 -7.47 16.65
N LYS A 26 20.99 -7.90 17.62
CA LYS A 26 21.05 -7.38 19.00
C LYS A 26 22.35 -7.79 19.72
N LYS A 27 23.32 -8.34 18.98
CA LYS A 27 24.60 -8.86 19.47
C LYS A 27 25.68 -7.82 19.22
N PHE A 28 26.31 -7.38 20.29
CA PHE A 28 27.39 -6.39 20.23
C PHE A 28 28.61 -6.92 20.98
N ARG A 29 29.79 -6.68 20.42
CA ARG A 29 31.06 -6.80 21.16
C ARG A 29 31.32 -5.49 21.90
N LEU A 30 31.89 -5.58 23.09
CA LEU A 30 32.27 -4.41 23.88
C LEU A 30 33.78 -4.21 23.79
N LEU A 31 34.20 -3.09 23.21
CA LEU A 31 35.59 -2.77 22.91
C LEU A 31 36.05 -1.53 23.69
N CYS A 32 37.36 -1.41 23.89
CA CYS A 32 38.00 -0.20 24.38
C CYS A 32 38.15 0.85 23.26
N LEU A 33 38.57 2.07 23.61
CA LEU A 33 38.69 3.19 22.66
C LEU A 33 39.67 2.90 21.50
N GLU A 34 40.72 2.13 21.76
CA GLU A 34 41.73 1.81 20.75
C GLU A 34 41.21 0.76 19.75
N HIS A 35 40.62 -0.31 20.27
CA HIS A 35 40.09 -1.39 19.43
C HIS A 35 38.84 -1.00 18.65
N ILE A 36 37.97 -0.13 19.19
CA ILE A 36 36.82 0.36 18.41
C ILE A 36 37.27 1.19 17.20
N LYS A 37 38.37 1.95 17.31
CA LYS A 37 38.93 2.68 16.17
C LYS A 37 39.47 1.74 15.09
N ILE A 38 40.15 0.66 15.50
CA ILE A 38 40.63 -0.37 14.58
C ILE A 38 39.46 -1.08 13.91
N PHE A 39 38.43 -1.44 14.69
CA PHE A 39 37.20 -2.05 14.19
C PHE A 39 36.52 -1.15 13.16
N ASN A 40 36.24 0.11 13.49
CA ASN A 40 35.56 1.04 12.58
C ASN A 40 36.34 1.30 11.29
N LYS A 41 37.68 1.27 11.33
CA LYS A 41 38.51 1.40 10.13
C LYS A 41 38.42 0.18 9.20
N LYS A 42 38.28 -1.02 9.77
CA LYS A 42 38.18 -2.28 9.01
C LYS A 42 36.75 -2.62 8.61
N TRP A 43 35.76 -2.07 9.30
CA TRP A 43 34.36 -2.42 9.10
C TRP A 43 33.84 -1.88 7.77
N ASN A 44 33.48 -2.80 6.87
CA ASN A 44 32.80 -2.49 5.63
C ASN A 44 31.40 -3.10 5.62
N TYR A 45 30.38 -2.24 5.64
CA TYR A 45 28.99 -2.67 5.58
C TYR A 45 28.64 -3.39 4.26
N PHE A 46 29.38 -3.22 3.18
CA PHE A 46 29.07 -3.83 1.88
C PHE A 46 30.03 -4.96 1.47
N GLU A 47 30.87 -5.46 2.38
CA GLU A 47 31.97 -6.40 2.06
C GLU A 47 31.57 -7.68 1.30
N ASN A 48 30.33 -8.15 1.44
CA ASN A 48 29.83 -9.34 0.72
C ASN A 48 28.54 -9.05 -0.05
N MET A 49 28.36 -7.80 -0.50
CA MET A 49 27.24 -7.44 -1.37
C MET A 49 27.73 -7.27 -2.81
N ASN A 50 26.95 -7.77 -3.76
CA ASN A 50 27.18 -7.47 -5.18
C ASN A 50 26.73 -6.03 -5.51
N ASP A 51 27.22 -5.47 -6.62
CA ASP A 51 26.88 -4.11 -7.05
C ASP A 51 25.38 -3.88 -7.15
N GLN A 52 24.62 -4.89 -7.61
CA GLN A 52 23.16 -4.85 -7.69
C GLN A 52 22.49 -4.76 -6.31
N GLU A 53 23.04 -5.44 -5.31
CA GLU A 53 22.51 -5.42 -3.94
C GLU A 53 22.80 -4.08 -3.26
N ILE A 54 23.99 -3.51 -3.53
CA ILE A 54 24.36 -2.16 -3.09
C ILE A 54 23.44 -1.13 -3.73
N GLU A 55 23.22 -1.20 -5.05
CA GLU A 55 22.31 -0.29 -5.77
C GLU A 55 20.88 -0.42 -5.22
N PHE A 56 20.41 -1.65 -4.97
CA PHE A 56 19.10 -1.88 -4.37
C PHE A 56 19.01 -1.28 -2.96
N PHE A 57 20.04 -1.46 -2.12
CA PHE A 57 20.09 -0.90 -0.78
C PHE A 57 19.97 0.63 -0.82
N VAL A 58 20.80 1.28 -1.62
CA VAL A 58 20.79 2.74 -1.83
C VAL A 58 19.45 3.23 -2.38
N LYS A 59 18.84 2.49 -3.32
CA LYS A 59 17.51 2.82 -3.85
C LYS A 59 16.42 2.69 -2.80
N SER A 60 16.53 1.69 -1.92
CA SER A 60 15.55 1.45 -0.86
C SER A 60 15.64 2.46 0.30
N ASP A 61 16.81 3.10 0.51
CA ASP A 61 16.94 4.21 1.46
C ASP A 61 15.96 5.35 1.15
N LEU A 62 15.67 5.59 -0.14
CA LEU A 62 14.70 6.61 -0.58
C LEU A 62 13.30 6.37 -0.01
N THR A 63 12.93 5.11 0.24
CA THR A 63 11.61 4.72 0.77
C THR A 63 11.68 4.28 2.23
N TRP A 64 12.78 4.59 2.93
CA TRP A 64 13.03 4.15 4.31
C TRP A 64 12.97 2.61 4.47
N HIS A 65 13.46 1.91 3.45
CA HIS A 65 13.36 0.45 3.27
C HIS A 65 11.93 -0.12 3.40
N LYS A 66 10.90 0.72 3.22
CA LYS A 66 9.51 0.24 3.19
C LYS A 66 9.23 -0.38 1.83
N SER A 67 8.55 -1.52 1.84
CA SER A 67 8.09 -2.18 0.61
C SER A 67 7.08 -1.28 -0.11
N THR A 68 7.39 -0.91 -1.35
CA THR A 68 6.50 -0.14 -2.21
C THR A 68 5.90 -1.03 -3.29
N LYS A 69 4.59 -0.92 -3.51
CA LYS A 69 3.94 -1.59 -4.63
C LYS A 69 4.02 -0.70 -5.87
N THR A 70 4.25 -1.31 -7.05
CA THR A 70 4.20 -0.58 -8.31
C THR A 70 2.76 -0.13 -8.58
N PHE A 71 2.62 1.10 -9.10
CA PHE A 71 1.31 1.74 -9.34
C PHE A 71 0.39 0.93 -10.30
N GLY A 72 0.95 0.02 -11.10
CA GLY A 72 0.22 -0.87 -12.01
C GLY A 72 0.10 -2.34 -11.59
N SER A 73 0.61 -2.74 -10.42
CA SER A 73 0.48 -4.13 -9.95
C SER A 73 -0.98 -4.62 -9.87
N SER A 74 -1.21 -5.89 -10.19
CA SER A 74 -2.52 -6.56 -10.06
C SER A 74 -2.99 -6.59 -8.60
N GLU A 75 -2.06 -6.58 -7.66
CA GLU A 75 -2.32 -6.52 -6.22
C GLU A 75 -2.65 -5.11 -5.69
N ASN A 76 -2.79 -4.12 -6.57
CA ASN A 76 -3.25 -2.81 -6.15
C ASN A 76 -4.67 -2.90 -5.60
N PHE A 77 -4.90 -2.28 -4.46
CA PHE A 77 -6.20 -2.24 -3.78
C PHE A 77 -7.35 -1.93 -4.75
N PHE A 78 -7.16 -0.98 -5.67
CA PHE A 78 -8.16 -0.66 -6.69
C PHE A 78 -8.37 -1.81 -7.68
N ASN A 79 -7.31 -2.43 -8.23
CA ASN A 79 -7.49 -3.57 -9.14
C ASN A 79 -8.21 -4.74 -8.46
N ILE A 80 -7.87 -5.05 -7.20
CA ILE A 80 -8.56 -6.07 -6.40
C ILE A 80 -10.03 -5.68 -6.20
N LEU A 81 -10.31 -4.42 -5.83
CA LEU A 81 -11.67 -3.91 -5.67
C LEU A 81 -12.50 -4.01 -6.95
N TRP A 82 -11.90 -3.62 -8.09
CA TRP A 82 -12.58 -3.62 -9.39
C TRP A 82 -12.81 -5.04 -9.88
N ASN A 83 -11.84 -5.94 -9.73
CA ASN A 83 -12.01 -7.35 -10.09
C ASN A 83 -13.07 -8.03 -9.22
N ASN A 84 -12.98 -7.89 -7.89
CA ASN A 84 -13.95 -8.48 -6.97
C ASN A 84 -15.36 -7.89 -7.14
N ALA A 85 -15.49 -6.58 -7.33
CA ALA A 85 -16.80 -5.96 -7.56
C ALA A 85 -17.40 -6.35 -8.93
N LEU A 86 -16.57 -6.60 -9.95
CA LEU A 86 -17.04 -7.12 -11.24
C LEU A 86 -17.41 -8.61 -11.16
N GLU A 87 -16.66 -9.42 -10.42
CA GLU A 87 -17.01 -10.82 -10.14
C GLU A 87 -18.32 -10.92 -9.34
N ASP A 88 -18.51 -10.05 -8.34
CA ASP A 88 -19.79 -9.92 -7.62
C ASP A 88 -20.91 -9.44 -8.55
N LYS A 89 -20.64 -8.52 -9.48
CA LYS A 89 -21.61 -8.16 -10.53
C LYS A 89 -21.99 -9.40 -11.35
N LEU A 90 -21.04 -10.25 -11.73
CA LEU A 90 -21.35 -11.44 -12.52
C LEU A 90 -22.11 -12.51 -11.70
N ASN A 91 -21.84 -12.65 -10.40
CA ASN A 91 -22.56 -13.58 -9.53
C ASN A 91 -23.96 -13.07 -9.16
N ILE A 92 -24.13 -11.76 -8.93
CA ILE A 92 -25.44 -11.12 -8.69
C ILE A 92 -26.32 -11.18 -9.95
N PHE A 93 -25.74 -11.03 -11.15
CA PHE A 93 -26.47 -11.10 -12.41
C PHE A 93 -26.78 -12.54 -12.87
N LYS A 94 -26.08 -13.56 -12.36
CA LYS A 94 -26.41 -14.97 -12.65
C LYS A 94 -27.61 -15.52 -11.88
N SER A 95 -28.02 -14.89 -10.77
CA SER A 95 -29.05 -15.46 -9.87
C SER A 95 -30.48 -14.98 -10.13
N SER A 96 -30.76 -14.21 -11.19
CA SER A 96 -32.12 -13.74 -11.44
C SER A 96 -32.47 -13.68 -12.93
N ASN A 97 -33.59 -14.30 -13.28
CA ASN A 97 -34.22 -14.25 -14.59
C ASN A 97 -34.57 -12.80 -14.96
N PHE A 98 -33.71 -12.12 -15.73
CA PHE A 98 -34.00 -10.78 -16.21
C PHE A 98 -34.70 -10.81 -17.57
N LYS A 99 -36.00 -10.48 -17.56
CA LYS A 99 -36.73 -10.05 -18.76
C LYS A 99 -36.08 -8.78 -19.30
N GLU A 100 -35.81 -8.75 -20.60
CA GLU A 100 -35.35 -7.57 -21.33
C GLU A 100 -36.34 -6.40 -21.17
N PHE A 101 -35.93 -5.36 -20.45
CA PHE A 101 -36.69 -4.11 -20.38
C PHE A 101 -36.17 -3.11 -21.43
N LYS A 102 -37.10 -2.69 -22.30
CA LYS A 102 -36.88 -1.69 -23.36
C LYS A 102 -36.40 -0.35 -22.79
N LYS A 103 -35.51 0.28 -23.57
CA LYS A 103 -34.93 1.62 -23.37
C LYS A 103 -35.99 2.69 -23.10
N THR A 104 -36.01 3.20 -21.88
CA THR A 104 -36.44 4.58 -21.57
C THR A 104 -35.41 5.22 -20.63
N LYS A 105 -35.43 6.56 -20.57
CA LYS A 105 -34.45 7.44 -19.91
C LYS A 105 -34.09 6.98 -18.48
N LEU A 106 -32.82 6.64 -18.28
CA LEU A 106 -32.17 6.07 -17.09
C LEU A 106 -32.81 4.76 -16.58
N SER A 107 -32.02 3.69 -16.56
CA SER A 107 -32.39 2.44 -15.89
C SER A 107 -32.62 2.69 -14.39
N ASN A 108 -33.47 1.89 -13.73
CA ASN A 108 -33.61 1.94 -12.26
C ASN A 108 -32.24 1.81 -11.56
N THR A 109 -31.35 0.99 -12.12
CA THR A 109 -29.98 0.82 -11.64
C THR A 109 -29.14 2.10 -11.73
N ASP A 110 -29.42 2.97 -12.69
CA ASP A 110 -28.71 4.24 -12.85
C ASP A 110 -29.21 5.24 -11.80
N ARG A 111 -30.50 5.23 -11.49
CA ARG A 111 -31.08 6.06 -10.41
C ARG A 111 -30.50 5.67 -9.05
N ASP A 112 -30.45 4.37 -8.77
CA ASP A 112 -29.82 3.86 -7.54
C ASP A 112 -28.33 4.27 -7.46
N ALA A 113 -27.63 4.30 -8.59
CA ALA A 113 -26.23 4.74 -8.63
C ALA A 113 -26.08 6.24 -8.35
N PHE A 114 -26.99 7.08 -8.83
CA PHE A 114 -27.03 8.51 -8.49
C PHE A 114 -27.33 8.73 -7.01
N ASP A 115 -28.24 7.95 -6.43
CA ASP A 115 -28.60 8.03 -5.01
C ASP A 115 -27.43 7.59 -4.11
N ILE A 116 -26.71 6.52 -4.47
CA ILE A 116 -25.51 6.05 -3.75
C ILE A 116 -24.39 7.12 -3.77
N LEU A 117 -24.25 7.84 -4.89
CA LEU A 117 -23.27 8.91 -5.03
C LEU A 117 -23.75 10.25 -4.47
N ASP A 118 -25.00 10.34 -4.03
CA ASP A 118 -25.63 11.56 -3.51
C ASP A 118 -25.54 12.71 -4.53
N LEU A 119 -26.04 12.44 -5.73
CA LEU A 119 -26.05 13.32 -6.90
C LEU A 119 -27.43 13.38 -7.55
N LYS A 120 -27.73 14.48 -8.25
CA LYS A 120 -28.99 14.64 -9.00
C LYS A 120 -28.94 13.84 -10.31
N TYR A 121 -30.10 13.48 -10.86
CA TYR A 121 -30.17 12.65 -12.07
C TYR A 121 -29.72 13.36 -13.37
N ASP A 122 -29.54 14.69 -13.36
CA ASP A 122 -29.14 15.51 -14.51
C ASP A 122 -27.70 16.06 -14.39
N THR A 123 -26.87 15.40 -13.58
CA THR A 123 -25.52 15.87 -13.26
C THR A 123 -24.56 15.56 -14.42
N LYS A 124 -23.63 16.48 -14.76
CA LYS A 124 -22.62 16.25 -15.80
C LYS A 124 -21.59 15.19 -15.37
N TRP A 125 -21.00 14.47 -16.33
CA TRP A 125 -19.98 13.44 -16.06
C TRP A 125 -18.80 13.95 -15.21
N GLU A 126 -18.35 15.18 -15.45
CA GLU A 126 -17.26 15.84 -14.71
C GLU A 126 -17.58 15.97 -13.21
N GLU A 127 -18.82 16.31 -12.88
CA GLU A 127 -19.29 16.45 -11.51
C GLU A 127 -19.44 15.09 -10.82
N ILE A 128 -19.93 14.07 -11.54
CA ILE A 128 -19.95 12.67 -11.07
C ILE A 128 -18.53 12.22 -10.70
N HIS A 129 -17.57 12.46 -11.59
CA HIS A 129 -16.17 12.12 -11.37
C HIS A 129 -15.57 12.89 -10.18
N LYS A 130 -15.89 14.18 -10.03
CA LYS A 130 -15.45 15.01 -8.91
C LYS A 130 -15.99 14.51 -7.57
N LYS A 131 -17.29 14.21 -7.49
CA LYS A 131 -17.92 13.66 -6.27
C LYS A 131 -17.35 12.27 -5.94
N PHE A 132 -17.14 11.42 -6.93
CA PHE A 132 -16.48 10.12 -6.75
C PHE A 132 -15.09 10.28 -6.11
N LYS A 133 -14.24 11.17 -6.65
CA LYS A 133 -12.91 11.46 -6.06
C LYS A 133 -12.99 11.89 -4.60
N ILE A 134 -13.97 12.73 -4.24
CA ILE A 134 -14.18 13.18 -2.86
C ILE A 134 -14.58 12.00 -1.95
N LEU A 135 -15.51 11.16 -2.41
CA LEU A 135 -15.99 10.01 -1.67
C LEU A 135 -14.90 8.94 -1.48
N VAL A 136 -14.09 8.66 -2.51
CA VAL A 136 -12.95 7.74 -2.41
C VAL A 136 -11.94 8.23 -1.39
N LYS A 137 -11.56 9.51 -1.42
CA LYS A 137 -10.65 10.10 -0.42
C LYS A 137 -11.21 10.01 1.00
N LYS A 138 -12.53 10.13 1.17
CA LYS A 138 -13.20 10.02 2.47
C LYS A 138 -13.19 8.58 3.00
N TYR A 139 -13.44 7.61 2.14
CA TYR A 139 -13.60 6.20 2.51
C TYR A 139 -12.38 5.31 2.21
N HIS A 140 -11.22 5.91 1.92
CA HIS A 140 -10.00 5.17 1.60
C HIS A 140 -9.53 4.32 2.80
N PRO A 141 -9.12 3.06 2.60
CA PRO A 141 -8.70 2.16 3.70
C PRO A 141 -7.49 2.67 4.46
N ASP A 142 -6.55 3.34 3.78
CA ASP A 142 -5.36 3.94 4.42
C ASP A 142 -5.72 5.01 5.46
N LYS A 143 -6.70 5.86 5.15
CA LYS A 143 -7.19 6.89 6.09
C LYS A 143 -8.07 6.30 7.20
N ASN A 144 -8.71 5.16 6.93
CA ASN A 144 -9.71 4.56 7.81
C ASN A 144 -9.22 3.25 8.46
N GLN A 145 -7.91 3.00 8.45
CA GLN A 145 -7.25 1.86 9.11
C GLN A 145 -7.89 0.49 8.78
N GLY A 146 -8.41 0.32 7.56
CA GLY A 146 -9.00 -0.95 7.13
C GLY A 146 -10.35 -1.30 7.79
N ASN A 147 -11.12 -0.34 8.30
CA ASN A 147 -12.44 -0.62 8.86
C ASN A 147 -13.42 -1.15 7.79
N LYS A 148 -13.93 -2.36 8.01
CA LYS A 148 -14.85 -3.10 7.12
C LYS A 148 -16.09 -2.29 6.70
N LYS A 149 -16.64 -1.44 7.58
CA LYS A 149 -17.83 -0.62 7.25
C LYS A 149 -17.55 0.40 6.15
N PHE A 150 -16.36 1.01 6.17
CA PHE A 150 -15.96 1.99 5.15
C PHE A 150 -15.55 1.31 3.85
N GLU A 151 -14.97 0.12 3.94
CA GLU A 151 -14.69 -0.73 2.77
C GLU A 151 -15.98 -1.09 2.03
N ASP A 152 -17.01 -1.58 2.73
CA ASP A 152 -18.30 -1.94 2.12
C ASP A 152 -18.98 -0.73 1.48
N LYS A 153 -18.84 0.46 2.09
CA LYS A 153 -19.35 1.70 1.51
C LYS A 153 -18.57 2.09 0.24
N LEU A 154 -17.25 1.96 0.25
CA LEU A 154 -16.39 2.23 -0.90
C LEU A 154 -16.68 1.27 -2.06
N LYS A 155 -16.96 -0.01 -1.79
CA LYS A 155 -17.42 -0.99 -2.79
C LYS A 155 -18.68 -0.51 -3.50
N LYS A 156 -19.71 -0.11 -2.75
CA LYS A 156 -20.97 0.42 -3.30
C LYS A 156 -20.76 1.66 -4.17
N ILE A 157 -19.94 2.59 -3.69
CA ILE A 157 -19.59 3.83 -4.42
C ILE A 157 -18.87 3.52 -5.74
N THR A 158 -17.94 2.56 -5.72
CA THR A 158 -17.18 2.15 -6.91
C THR A 158 -18.07 1.45 -7.93
N LEU A 159 -19.00 0.58 -7.47
CA LEU A 159 -19.98 -0.07 -8.31
C LEU A 159 -20.92 0.94 -9.00
N ALA A 160 -21.45 1.90 -8.23
CA ALA A 160 -22.28 2.98 -8.75
C ALA A 160 -21.55 3.80 -9.82
N TYR A 161 -20.29 4.18 -9.57
CA TYR A 161 -19.48 4.91 -10.53
C TYR A 161 -19.21 4.10 -11.82
N SER A 162 -18.92 2.79 -11.69
CA SER A 162 -18.73 1.89 -12.84
C SER A 162 -19.97 1.80 -13.74
N GLN A 163 -21.15 1.71 -13.12
CA GLN A 163 -22.43 1.71 -13.83
C GLN A 163 -22.63 3.01 -14.61
N LEU A 164 -22.49 4.16 -13.95
CA LEU A 164 -22.63 5.48 -14.59
C LEU A 164 -21.56 5.72 -15.66
N LYS A 165 -20.33 5.18 -15.49
CA LYS A 165 -19.28 5.24 -16.52
C LYS A 165 -19.69 4.53 -17.79
N THR A 166 -20.38 3.40 -17.67
CA THR A 166 -20.81 2.61 -18.83
C THR A 166 -21.92 3.31 -19.61
N THR A 167 -22.83 3.98 -18.89
CA THR A 167 -24.00 4.66 -19.49
C THR A 167 -23.70 6.08 -19.98
N MET A 168 -22.94 6.86 -19.22
CA MET A 168 -22.67 8.29 -19.47
C MET A 168 -21.23 8.59 -19.91
N GLY A 169 -20.28 7.68 -19.65
CA GLY A 169 -18.86 7.88 -19.94
C GLY A 169 -18.42 7.50 -21.37
N LYS A 170 -19.35 7.02 -22.22
CA LYS A 170 -19.13 6.85 -23.65
C LYS A 170 -19.53 8.13 -24.39
N LYS A 171 -18.62 9.09 -24.47
CA LYS A 171 -18.60 10.11 -25.51
C LYS A 171 -17.25 10.03 -26.22
#